data_AF-A0A842MMJ5-F1
#
_entry.id   AF-A0A842MMJ5-F1
#
_cell.length_a   1.000
_cell.length_b   1.000
_cell.length_c   1.000
_cell.angle_alpha   90.00
_cell.angle_beta   90.00
_cell.angle_gamma   90.00
#
_symmetry.space_group_name_H-M   'P 1'
#
loop_
_entity.id
_entity.type
_entity.pdbx_description
1 polymer ?
#
loop_
_entity_poly.entity_id
_entity_poly.type
_entity_poly.pdbx_seq_one_letter_code
_entity_poly.pdbx_strand_id
1 'polypeptide(L)'
;MSIIILASFLFLKNPKKEGIEIKLTPKILYIEEGKNTNLTLTIEGNASSAEITWRIEANESTGRLEKKNDYCEDNRRILEMNYFAPYDVNEEEYKVKIIAIVRVGEYVIEDFASLVIYPKIYETEISLSCSRNEIVAGETCLFKASLISREEKKPIENASVKWSFFVKGKKFIEKISYTDKNGLAEVPFFLSNVNETSEVEIFAEYERNLSGYIDYEGCKTSIKISIIPEKSGDFPIVLIHGWVGSVSPALLNYTWWNLTQKLQEKGFKVLDFDLNKPGIQWLTYEPEWSEHHIPWIAAKVSQKIRDALVLNGYPTNQTIDIVAHSMGGLIARFMAEHYMSDVDYWNDSWDGNGNPWYGDGDADVAIGPHQIDDLIVVGTPCHGVPPNINEYFLKNIIKYAYFPWWIAQVPDMIYNSPFLQAMGYNTSDLIDYYAIGGDIGIIFGDFPRDFDNDGIAHYSDGLCPTESPYIEGKPLYILEGAAWPLGKEDHISLIAINERVHDYIIEHLIN
;
A
#
# COMPACT_ATOMS: atom_id res chain seq x y z
N MET A 1 5.44 102.96 29.08
CA MET A 1 5.23 102.85 27.63
C MET A 1 4.60 101.49 27.37
N SER A 2 3.39 101.49 26.80
CA SER A 2 2.63 100.36 26.22
C SER A 2 2.15 99.22 27.15
N ILE A 3 0.86 99.18 27.57
CA ILE A 3 -0.33 98.50 26.96
C ILE A 3 -0.22 96.95 27.09
N ILE A 4 -1.06 96.19 27.83
CA ILE A 4 -2.35 95.52 27.45
C ILE A 4 -2.85 94.70 28.71
N ILE A 5 -4.04 94.95 29.30
CA ILE A 5 -5.33 94.17 29.29
C ILE A 5 -5.23 92.74 29.92
N LEU A 6 -5.81 92.49 31.11
CA LEU A 6 -7.19 92.04 31.45
C LEU A 6 -7.49 90.54 31.19
N ALA A 7 -8.24 89.95 32.15
CA ALA A 7 -8.94 88.66 32.21
C ALA A 7 -8.21 87.59 33.06
N SER A 8 -8.60 87.34 34.32
CA SER A 8 -9.87 86.73 34.77
C SER A 8 -10.13 85.37 34.12
N PHE A 9 -10.32 84.34 34.95
CA PHE A 9 -10.67 82.95 34.64
C PHE A 9 -9.56 82.03 34.14
N LEU A 10 -8.86 81.39 35.08
CA LEU A 10 -8.44 79.99 34.95
C LEU A 10 -8.85 79.25 36.24
N PHE A 11 -10.16 79.25 36.51
CA PHE A 11 -10.80 78.04 37.02
C PHE A 11 -10.65 77.01 35.89
N LEU A 12 -9.54 76.28 35.86
CA LEU A 12 -9.52 74.99 35.20
C LEU A 12 -10.48 74.12 36.02
N LYS A 13 -11.76 74.17 35.64
CA LYS A 13 -12.61 72.99 35.69
C LYS A 13 -11.72 71.86 35.17
N ASN A 14 -11.25 70.99 36.05
CA ASN A 14 -11.13 69.59 35.67
C ASN A 14 -12.48 69.30 35.00
N PRO A 15 -12.55 69.02 33.68
CA PRO A 15 -13.78 68.48 33.15
C PRO A 15 -14.05 67.28 34.05
N LYS A 16 -15.21 67.29 34.73
CA LYS A 16 -15.70 66.08 35.38
C LYS A 16 -15.49 65.00 34.33
N LYS A 17 -14.73 63.94 34.67
CA LYS A 17 -14.91 62.65 34.00
C LYS A 17 -16.41 62.42 34.07
N GLU A 18 -17.14 62.71 32.99
CA GLU A 18 -18.42 62.08 32.78
C GLU A 18 -18.04 60.60 32.74
N GLY A 19 -18.42 59.90 33.82
CA GLY A 19 -18.03 58.53 34.06
C GLY A 19 -18.78 57.68 33.05
N ILE A 20 -18.23 57.59 31.85
CA ILE A 20 -18.72 56.68 30.83
C ILE A 20 -18.11 55.32 31.15
N GLU A 21 -18.96 54.40 31.56
CA GLU A 21 -18.58 53.02 31.84
C GLU A 21 -19.22 52.14 30.77
N ILE A 22 -18.39 51.37 30.08
CA ILE A 22 -18.85 50.39 29.10
C ILE A 22 -18.59 48.99 29.63
N LYS A 23 -19.54 48.10 29.38
CA LYS A 23 -19.43 46.71 29.79
C LYS A 23 -20.07 45.80 28.75
N LEU A 24 -19.21 45.06 28.05
CA LEU A 24 -19.59 43.97 27.18
C LEU A 24 -19.67 42.68 28.00
N THR A 25 -20.84 42.05 27.99
CA THR A 25 -21.12 40.78 28.69
C THR A 25 -21.84 39.78 27.80
N PRO A 26 -21.57 38.48 27.96
CA PRO A 26 -20.53 37.89 28.81
C PRO A 26 -19.11 38.07 28.24
N LYS A 27 -18.08 37.93 29.09
CA LYS A 27 -16.66 38.13 28.70
C LYS A 27 -16.04 36.96 27.96
N ILE A 28 -16.47 35.76 28.31
CA ILE A 28 -16.02 34.52 27.70
C ILE A 28 -17.28 33.74 27.31
N LEU A 29 -17.27 33.23 26.09
CA LEU A 29 -18.38 32.52 25.47
C LEU A 29 -17.84 31.26 24.79
N TYR A 30 -18.60 30.19 24.88
CA TYR A 30 -18.36 28.94 24.17
C TYR A 30 -19.57 28.66 23.29
N ILE A 31 -19.35 28.34 22.03
CA ILE A 31 -20.41 28.12 21.06
C ILE A 31 -20.00 27.07 20.05
N GLU A 32 -20.92 26.23 19.62
CA GLU A 32 -20.69 25.31 18.49
C GLU A 32 -20.70 26.11 17.18
N GLU A 33 -19.96 25.65 16.18
CA GLU A 33 -20.10 26.15 14.82
C GLU A 33 -21.56 26.15 14.34
N GLY A 34 -21.89 27.07 13.43
CA GLY A 34 -23.23 27.26 12.88
C GLY A 34 -24.30 27.74 13.88
N LYS A 35 -24.05 27.73 15.20
CA LYS A 35 -24.96 28.24 16.21
C LYS A 35 -24.81 29.76 16.42
N ASN A 36 -25.72 30.33 17.20
CA ASN A 36 -25.65 31.73 17.61
C ASN A 36 -25.67 31.90 19.14
N THR A 37 -25.18 33.06 19.60
CA THR A 37 -25.19 33.46 21.01
C THR A 37 -25.42 34.96 21.13
N ASN A 38 -25.81 35.42 22.33
CA ASN A 38 -26.14 36.81 22.59
C ASN A 38 -25.01 37.53 23.33
N LEU A 39 -24.75 38.76 22.93
CA LEU A 39 -23.85 39.71 23.60
C LEU A 39 -24.64 40.95 23.98
N THR A 40 -24.35 41.50 25.16
CA THR A 40 -24.96 42.73 25.65
C THR A 40 -23.87 43.74 25.96
N LEU A 41 -23.89 44.88 25.26
CA LEU A 41 -23.10 46.06 25.60
C LEU A 41 -23.97 47.00 26.43
N THR A 42 -23.55 47.24 27.67
CA THR A 42 -24.13 48.28 28.52
C THR A 42 -23.21 49.50 28.51
N ILE A 43 -23.79 50.68 28.30
CA ILE A 43 -23.11 51.98 28.37
C ILE A 43 -23.84 52.79 29.42
N GLU A 44 -23.13 53.22 30.47
CA GLU A 44 -23.63 54.11 31.53
C GLU A 44 -22.91 55.46 31.41
N GLY A 45 -23.67 56.56 31.50
CA GLY A 45 -23.15 57.92 31.40
C GLY A 45 -23.10 58.47 29.96
N ASN A 46 -23.85 59.53 29.69
CA ASN A 46 -23.91 60.22 28.38
C ASN A 46 -24.15 59.25 27.19
N ALA A 47 -25.03 58.27 27.39
CA ALA A 47 -25.17 57.11 26.52
C ALA A 47 -25.91 57.41 25.20
N SER A 48 -26.73 58.47 25.18
CA SER A 48 -27.49 58.89 24.01
C SER A 48 -26.64 59.51 22.90
N SER A 49 -25.44 60.01 23.23
CA SER A 49 -24.49 60.59 22.27
C SER A 49 -23.41 59.60 21.79
N ALA A 50 -23.48 58.34 22.22
CA ALA A 50 -22.48 57.33 21.92
C ALA A 50 -22.60 56.74 20.51
N GLU A 51 -21.51 56.83 19.73
CA GLU A 51 -21.31 56.10 18.49
C GLU A 51 -20.68 54.74 18.78
N ILE A 52 -21.27 53.65 18.28
CA ILE A 52 -20.83 52.28 18.56
C ILE A 52 -20.40 51.63 17.25
N THR A 53 -19.15 51.16 17.21
CA THR A 53 -18.61 50.34 16.12
C THR A 53 -18.19 48.98 16.66
N TRP A 54 -18.40 47.94 15.87
CA TRP A 54 -18.00 46.57 16.23
C TRP A 54 -16.85 46.11 15.35
N ARG A 55 -15.86 45.45 15.95
CA ARG A 55 -14.79 44.75 15.23
C ARG A 55 -14.76 43.29 15.68
N ILE A 56 -14.62 42.38 14.72
CA ILE A 56 -14.44 40.95 14.97
C ILE A 56 -13.05 40.59 14.47
N GLU A 57 -12.24 39.97 15.33
CA GLU A 57 -10.89 39.50 15.01
C GLU A 57 -10.87 37.97 15.10
N ALA A 58 -10.44 37.31 14.02
CA ALA A 58 -10.25 35.86 13.92
C ALA A 58 -9.14 35.57 12.88
N ASN A 59 -8.60 34.35 12.88
CA ASN A 59 -7.53 33.97 11.95
C ASN A 59 -8.03 33.83 10.50
N GLU A 60 -9.28 33.42 10.30
CA GLU A 60 -9.86 33.13 8.99
C GLU A 60 -11.32 33.64 8.91
N SER A 61 -12.30 32.79 9.18
CA SER A 61 -13.72 33.15 9.18
C SER A 61 -14.15 33.78 10.51
N THR A 62 -14.56 35.04 10.45
CA THR A 62 -14.95 35.80 11.66
C THR A 62 -16.34 35.47 12.19
N GLY A 63 -17.18 34.76 11.41
CA GLY A 63 -18.62 34.72 11.64
C GLY A 63 -19.27 36.08 11.36
N ARG A 64 -20.44 36.34 11.93
CA ARG A 64 -21.17 37.62 11.73
C ARG A 64 -21.89 38.08 12.99
N LEU A 65 -22.03 39.39 13.15
CA LEU A 65 -22.71 40.02 14.27
C LEU A 65 -23.93 40.81 13.77
N GLU A 66 -25.11 40.53 14.31
CA GLU A 66 -26.35 41.21 13.96
C GLU A 66 -26.96 41.91 15.17
N LYS A 67 -27.48 43.12 14.95
CA LYS A 67 -28.17 43.87 15.98
C LYS A 67 -29.52 43.23 16.27
N LYS A 68 -29.78 42.92 17.55
CA LYS A 68 -31.06 42.40 18.02
C LYS A 68 -31.95 43.52 18.56
N ASN A 69 -31.48 44.23 19.59
CA ASN A 69 -32.22 45.29 20.25
C ASN A 69 -31.29 46.46 20.64
N ASP A 70 -31.88 47.63 20.83
CA ASP A 70 -31.18 48.85 21.26
C ASP A 70 -32.10 49.70 22.11
N TYR A 71 -31.85 49.67 23.41
CA TYR A 71 -32.60 50.44 24.40
C TYR A 71 -31.74 51.63 24.80
N CYS A 72 -32.23 52.85 24.54
CA CYS A 72 -31.47 54.07 24.76
C CYS A 72 -32.27 55.06 25.60
N GLU A 73 -31.74 55.39 26.77
CA GLU A 73 -32.15 56.48 27.64
C GLU A 73 -30.98 57.47 27.80
N ASP A 74 -31.25 58.70 28.26
CA ASP A 74 -30.24 59.78 28.29
C ASP A 74 -28.91 59.38 28.95
N ASN A 75 -28.96 58.59 30.02
CA ASN A 75 -27.78 58.17 30.78
C ASN A 75 -27.44 56.69 30.65
N ARG A 76 -28.23 55.89 29.92
CA ARG A 76 -28.00 54.45 29.82
C ARG A 76 -28.41 53.91 28.45
N ARG A 77 -27.53 53.13 27.83
CA ARG A 77 -27.83 52.43 26.58
C ARG A 77 -27.47 50.95 26.70
N ILE A 78 -28.37 50.08 26.25
CA ILE A 78 -28.19 48.64 26.23
C ILE A 78 -28.34 48.17 24.78
N LEU A 79 -27.25 47.69 24.20
CA LEU A 79 -27.23 47.11 22.87
C LEU A 79 -27.14 45.59 22.98
N GLU A 80 -28.14 44.88 22.46
CA GLU A 80 -28.12 43.43 22.35
C GLU A 80 -27.74 43.03 20.92
N MET A 81 -26.73 42.17 20.80
CA MET A 81 -26.22 41.66 19.55
C MET A 81 -26.32 40.13 19.53
N ASN A 82 -26.66 39.57 18.37
CA ASN A 82 -26.55 38.14 18.09
C ASN A 82 -25.24 37.92 17.33
N TYR A 83 -24.34 37.13 17.89
CA TYR A 83 -23.19 36.60 17.16
C TYR A 83 -23.55 35.24 16.56
N PHE A 84 -23.28 35.06 15.27
CA PHE A 84 -23.40 33.79 14.56
C PHE A 84 -22.00 33.28 14.24
N ALA A 85 -21.69 32.08 14.74
CA ALA A 85 -20.44 31.39 14.44
C ALA A 85 -20.33 31.09 12.93
N PRO A 86 -19.10 30.95 12.39
CA PRO A 86 -18.88 30.32 11.09
C PRO A 86 -19.60 28.97 11.01
N TYR A 87 -19.98 28.56 9.79
CA TYR A 87 -20.66 27.27 9.58
C TYR A 87 -19.74 26.05 9.70
N ASP A 88 -18.43 26.27 9.67
CA ASP A 88 -17.37 25.25 9.66
C ASP A 88 -16.11 25.85 10.33
N VAL A 89 -15.53 25.12 11.28
CA VAL A 89 -14.24 25.44 11.93
C VAL A 89 -13.36 24.19 12.05
N ASN A 90 -12.28 24.14 11.26
CA ASN A 90 -11.36 22.98 11.20
C ASN A 90 -10.33 22.95 12.36
N GLU A 91 -10.70 23.41 13.56
CA GLU A 91 -9.84 23.48 14.75
C GLU A 91 -10.63 23.14 16.02
N GLU A 92 -10.01 22.43 16.99
CA GLU A 92 -10.70 22.05 18.25
C GLU A 92 -11.19 23.26 19.06
N GLU A 93 -10.44 24.37 19.02
CA GLU A 93 -10.78 25.61 19.71
C GLU A 93 -10.51 26.82 18.80
N TYR A 94 -11.50 27.19 17.98
CA TYR A 94 -11.39 28.34 17.10
C TYR A 94 -11.67 29.66 17.85
N LYS A 95 -10.66 30.53 17.94
CA LYS A 95 -10.71 31.73 18.79
C LYS A 95 -11.15 32.96 18.01
N VAL A 96 -12.22 33.60 18.48
CA VAL A 96 -12.75 34.86 17.96
C VAL A 96 -12.78 35.91 19.05
N LYS A 97 -12.39 37.15 18.73
CA LYS A 97 -12.48 38.28 19.65
C LYS A 97 -13.44 39.33 19.10
N ILE A 98 -14.45 39.68 19.88
CA ILE A 98 -15.42 40.71 19.54
C ILE A 98 -15.12 41.94 20.37
N ILE A 99 -14.95 43.08 19.69
CA ILE A 99 -14.57 44.35 20.29
C ILE A 99 -15.68 45.36 20.04
N ALA A 100 -16.26 45.88 21.11
CA ALA A 100 -17.14 47.04 21.08
C ALA A 100 -16.29 48.31 21.24
N ILE A 101 -16.34 49.19 20.25
CA ILE A 101 -15.64 50.47 20.24
C ILE A 101 -16.71 51.56 20.41
N VAL A 102 -16.68 52.25 21.54
CA VAL A 102 -17.65 53.30 21.90
C VAL A 102 -16.95 54.66 21.85
N ARG A 103 -17.50 55.59 21.06
CA ARG A 103 -17.00 56.96 20.92
C ARG A 103 -18.04 57.96 21.45
N VAL A 104 -17.60 58.84 22.36
CA VAL A 104 -18.41 59.94 22.91
C VAL A 104 -17.55 61.21 22.90
N GLY A 105 -17.83 62.11 21.94
CA GLY A 105 -16.97 63.25 21.67
C GLY A 105 -15.56 62.82 21.26
N GLU A 106 -14.54 63.28 21.99
CA GLU A 106 -13.13 62.91 21.77
C GLU A 106 -12.71 61.61 22.47
N TYR A 107 -13.58 61.05 23.33
CA TYR A 107 -13.25 59.85 24.10
C TYR A 107 -13.61 58.59 23.32
N VAL A 108 -12.67 57.64 23.26
CA VAL A 108 -12.86 56.29 22.70
C VAL A 108 -12.58 55.29 23.80
N ILE A 109 -13.54 54.41 24.07
CA ILE A 109 -13.41 53.33 25.04
C ILE A 109 -13.70 52.02 24.32
N GLU A 110 -12.85 51.03 24.53
CA GLU A 110 -13.00 49.69 23.96
C GLU A 110 -13.28 48.69 25.08
N ASP A 111 -14.18 47.76 24.79
CA ASP A 111 -14.38 46.60 25.63
C ASP A 111 -14.57 45.36 24.77
N PHE A 112 -14.10 44.22 25.25
CA PHE A 112 -14.05 43.01 24.43
C PHE A 112 -14.64 41.79 25.13
N ALA A 113 -15.04 40.83 24.29
CA ALA A 113 -15.43 39.48 24.66
C ALA A 113 -14.63 38.48 23.82
N SER A 114 -14.19 37.40 24.46
CA SER A 114 -13.50 36.28 23.83
C SER A 114 -14.50 35.15 23.60
N LEU A 115 -14.56 34.66 22.36
CA LEU A 115 -15.41 33.56 21.94
C LEU A 115 -14.50 32.40 21.55
N VAL A 116 -14.82 31.21 22.04
CA VAL A 116 -14.25 29.95 21.58
C VAL A 116 -15.35 29.19 20.85
N ILE A 117 -15.10 28.90 19.57
CA ILE A 117 -16.00 28.15 18.72
C ILE A 117 -15.46 26.73 18.64
N TYR A 118 -16.29 25.74 18.97
CA TYR A 118 -15.93 24.33 18.85
C TYR A 118 -16.64 23.69 17.64
N PRO A 119 -15.98 22.77 16.92
CA PRO A 119 -16.54 22.13 15.74
C PRO A 119 -17.71 21.24 16.10
N LYS A 120 -18.61 21.01 15.14
CA LYS A 120 -19.67 20.02 15.28
C LYS A 120 -19.14 18.69 14.76
N ILE A 121 -18.65 17.89 15.69
CA ILE A 121 -18.04 16.59 15.40
C ILE A 121 -19.12 15.50 15.37
N TYR A 122 -19.19 14.76 14.26
CA TYR A 122 -20.11 13.65 14.08
C TYR A 122 -19.48 12.34 14.56
N GLU A 123 -20.22 11.58 15.37
CA GLU A 123 -19.76 10.25 15.81
C GLU A 123 -19.61 9.28 14.63
N THR A 124 -18.52 8.51 14.64
CA THR A 124 -18.26 7.46 13.65
C THR A 124 -18.31 6.07 14.26
N GLU A 125 -18.54 5.08 13.43
CA GLU A 125 -18.44 3.68 13.78
C GLU A 125 -17.65 2.92 12.71
N ILE A 126 -16.70 2.11 13.16
CA ILE A 126 -15.95 1.19 12.33
C ILE A 126 -16.29 -0.23 12.73
N SER A 127 -16.64 -1.05 11.75
CA SER A 127 -16.88 -2.49 11.91
C SER A 127 -15.89 -3.28 11.07
N LEU A 128 -15.46 -4.43 11.60
CA LEU A 128 -14.48 -5.30 10.95
C LEU A 128 -15.09 -6.63 10.53
N SER A 129 -14.62 -7.12 9.39
CA SER A 129 -14.84 -8.49 8.93
C SER A 129 -13.55 -9.02 8.30
N CYS A 130 -13.43 -10.34 8.23
CA CYS A 130 -12.32 -11.02 7.58
C CYS A 130 -12.85 -12.15 6.70
N SER A 131 -12.07 -12.56 5.70
CA SER A 131 -12.44 -13.68 4.84
C SER A 131 -12.40 -15.02 5.59
N ARG A 132 -11.54 -15.16 6.60
CA ARG A 132 -11.34 -16.38 7.40
C ARG A 132 -10.94 -16.04 8.84
N ASN A 133 -11.50 -16.76 9.81
CA ASN A 133 -11.16 -16.62 11.24
C ASN A 133 -9.97 -17.50 11.67
N GLU A 134 -9.62 -18.49 10.85
CA GLU A 134 -8.46 -19.37 11.03
C GLU A 134 -7.80 -19.55 9.67
N ILE A 135 -6.47 -19.45 9.63
CA ILE A 135 -5.65 -19.64 8.43
C ILE A 135 -4.43 -20.50 8.76
N VAL A 136 -3.91 -21.19 7.75
CA VAL A 136 -2.54 -21.74 7.81
C VAL A 136 -1.56 -20.58 7.56
N ALA A 137 -0.41 -20.59 8.22
CA ALA A 137 0.69 -19.69 7.86
C ALA A 137 0.97 -19.79 6.35
N GLY A 138 1.29 -18.67 5.72
CA GLY A 138 1.40 -18.58 4.26
C GLY A 138 0.08 -18.31 3.51
N GLU A 139 -1.09 -18.53 4.12
CA GLU A 139 -2.34 -18.08 3.51
C GLU A 139 -2.54 -16.56 3.68
N THR A 140 -3.07 -15.91 2.64
CA THR A 140 -3.53 -14.52 2.76
C THR A 140 -4.94 -14.45 3.33
N CYS A 141 -5.13 -13.67 4.41
CA CYS A 141 -6.45 -13.28 4.91
C CYS A 141 -6.78 -11.83 4.52
N LEU A 142 -7.96 -11.61 3.96
CA LEU A 142 -8.43 -10.28 3.57
C LEU A 142 -9.29 -9.70 4.68
N PHE A 143 -8.87 -8.56 5.22
CA PHE A 143 -9.63 -7.80 6.21
C PHE A 143 -10.38 -6.66 5.54
N LYS A 144 -11.61 -6.40 6.00
CA LYS A 144 -12.44 -5.30 5.54
C LYS A 144 -12.96 -4.49 6.72
N ALA A 145 -12.76 -3.18 6.64
CA ALA A 145 -13.32 -2.20 7.54
C ALA A 145 -14.47 -1.46 6.85
N SER A 146 -15.61 -1.35 7.53
CA SER A 146 -16.73 -0.50 7.11
C SER A 146 -16.84 0.67 8.08
N LEU A 147 -16.63 1.87 7.55
CA LEU A 147 -16.65 3.13 8.29
C LEU A 147 -17.88 3.95 7.92
N ILE A 148 -18.69 4.27 8.93
CA ILE A 148 -19.93 5.02 8.78
C ILE A 148 -20.03 6.14 9.80
N SER A 149 -20.71 7.23 9.43
CA SER A 149 -21.24 8.20 10.38
C SER A 149 -22.45 7.60 11.11
N ARG A 150 -22.44 7.57 12.44
CA ARG A 150 -23.55 7.03 13.25
C ARG A 150 -24.81 7.87 13.13
N GLU A 151 -24.65 9.18 13.15
CA GLU A 151 -25.76 10.14 13.11
C GLU A 151 -26.43 10.14 11.74
N GLU A 152 -25.62 10.20 10.68
CA GLU A 152 -26.15 10.26 9.32
C GLU A 152 -26.46 8.89 8.74
N LYS A 153 -25.92 7.81 9.33
CA LYS A 153 -25.94 6.44 8.80
C LYS A 153 -25.44 6.36 7.36
N LYS A 154 -24.43 7.17 7.04
CA LYS A 154 -23.82 7.25 5.72
C LYS A 154 -22.38 6.73 5.76
N PRO A 155 -21.91 6.09 4.69
CA PRO A 155 -20.50 5.76 4.56
C PRO A 155 -19.62 7.00 4.48
N ILE A 156 -18.40 6.88 5.00
CA ILE A 156 -17.38 7.93 4.91
C ILE A 156 -16.38 7.51 3.84
N GLU A 157 -16.38 8.22 2.71
CA GLU A 157 -15.51 7.97 1.56
C GLU A 157 -14.13 8.63 1.72
N ASN A 158 -13.09 8.01 1.14
CA ASN A 158 -11.73 8.52 1.08
C ASN A 158 -11.12 8.84 2.47
N ALA A 159 -11.58 8.12 3.50
CA ALA A 159 -11.04 8.20 4.85
C ALA A 159 -9.90 7.21 5.01
N SER A 160 -8.79 7.65 5.61
CA SER A 160 -7.66 6.78 5.93
C SER A 160 -7.99 5.89 7.12
N VAL A 161 -7.86 4.58 6.93
CA VAL A 161 -7.94 3.57 7.99
C VAL A 161 -6.55 3.02 8.25
N LYS A 162 -6.10 3.17 9.49
CA LYS A 162 -4.83 2.66 9.98
C LYS A 162 -5.02 1.25 10.54
N TRP A 163 -4.24 0.31 10.02
CA TRP A 163 -4.28 -1.09 10.40
C TRP A 163 -3.05 -1.45 11.21
N SER A 164 -3.24 -2.08 12.37
CA SER A 164 -2.13 -2.57 13.21
C SER A 164 -2.32 -4.03 13.54
N PHE A 165 -1.29 -4.83 13.28
CA PHE A 165 -1.31 -6.29 13.45
C PHE A 165 -0.39 -6.68 14.61
N PHE A 166 -0.92 -7.45 15.56
CA PHE A 166 -0.22 -7.88 16.75
C PHE A 166 -0.19 -9.40 16.83
N VAL A 167 1.01 -9.96 16.96
CA VAL A 167 1.22 -11.39 17.22
C VAL A 167 1.81 -11.53 18.62
N LYS A 168 1.17 -12.33 19.50
CA LYS A 168 1.60 -12.50 20.90
C LYS A 168 1.81 -11.16 21.64
N GLY A 169 0.94 -10.18 21.37
CA GLY A 169 0.96 -8.84 21.96
C GLY A 169 2.06 -7.90 21.46
N LYS A 170 2.88 -8.33 20.48
CA LYS A 170 3.88 -7.48 19.83
C LYS A 170 3.36 -7.00 18.49
N LYS A 171 3.42 -5.70 18.27
CA LYS A 171 3.12 -5.10 16.95
C LYS A 171 4.16 -5.57 15.95
N PHE A 172 3.70 -6.12 14.84
CA PHE A 172 4.56 -6.65 13.78
C PHE A 172 4.45 -5.84 12.49
N ILE A 173 3.22 -5.47 12.08
CA ILE A 173 2.97 -4.72 10.85
C ILE A 173 2.04 -3.54 11.13
N GLU A 174 2.27 -2.44 10.39
CA GLU A 174 1.32 -1.34 10.22
C GLU A 174 1.07 -1.12 8.73
N LYS A 175 -0.20 -0.94 8.35
CA LYS A 175 -0.61 -0.61 6.98
C LYS A 175 -1.66 0.52 7.03
N ILE A 176 -1.78 1.24 5.92
CA ILE A 176 -2.84 2.25 5.73
C ILE A 176 -3.61 1.87 4.48
N SER A 177 -4.94 1.93 4.55
CA SER A 177 -5.79 1.88 3.37
C SER A 177 -6.85 2.98 3.43
N TYR A 178 -7.56 3.20 2.34
CA TYR A 178 -8.55 4.26 2.21
C TYR A 178 -9.92 3.66 1.90
N THR A 179 -10.96 4.26 2.45
CA THR A 179 -12.34 3.83 2.19
C THR A 179 -12.78 4.22 0.77
N ASP A 180 -13.53 3.34 0.13
CA ASP A 180 -14.23 3.62 -1.13
C ASP A 180 -15.51 4.46 -0.90
N LYS A 181 -16.28 4.70 -1.98
CA LYS A 181 -17.59 5.35 -1.94
C LYS A 181 -18.64 4.68 -1.04
N ASN A 182 -18.42 3.43 -0.66
CA ASN A 182 -19.28 2.66 0.23
C ASN A 182 -18.73 2.63 1.67
N GLY A 183 -17.69 3.41 1.97
CA GLY A 183 -17.04 3.43 3.28
C GLY A 183 -16.23 2.18 3.58
N LEU A 184 -15.87 1.40 2.57
CA LEU A 184 -15.15 0.13 2.73
C LEU A 184 -13.66 0.31 2.46
N ALA A 185 -12.83 -0.08 3.40
CA ALA A 185 -11.39 -0.16 3.25
C ALA A 185 -10.94 -1.63 3.41
N GLU A 186 -10.08 -2.11 2.52
CA GLU A 186 -9.58 -3.48 2.55
C GLU A 186 -8.08 -3.50 2.81
N VAL A 187 -7.59 -4.56 3.47
CA VAL A 187 -6.16 -4.80 3.63
C VAL A 187 -5.86 -6.30 3.63
N PRO A 188 -4.89 -6.77 2.83
CA PRO A 188 -4.41 -8.14 2.90
C PRO A 188 -3.43 -8.30 4.06
N PHE A 189 -3.58 -9.41 4.78
CA PHE A 189 -2.66 -9.86 5.80
C PHE A 189 -2.04 -11.19 5.37
N PHE A 190 -0.72 -11.24 5.47
CA PHE A 190 0.11 -12.40 5.17
C PHE A 190 1.12 -12.55 6.30
N LEU A 191 1.30 -13.78 6.74
CA LEU A 191 2.36 -14.16 7.66
C LEU A 191 2.88 -15.52 7.21
N SER A 192 4.03 -15.48 6.57
CA SER A 192 4.86 -16.60 6.14
C SER A 192 4.81 -17.78 7.10
N ASN A 193 5.43 -17.66 8.28
CA ASN A 193 5.58 -18.81 9.16
C ASN A 193 5.34 -18.55 10.65
N VAL A 194 4.85 -19.58 11.33
CA VAL A 194 4.67 -19.63 12.79
C VAL A 194 5.08 -21.00 13.35
N ASN A 195 5.86 -21.00 14.43
CA ASN A 195 6.31 -22.25 15.06
C ASN A 195 5.21 -22.98 15.86
N GLU A 196 4.16 -22.26 16.27
CA GLU A 196 3.04 -22.80 17.02
C GLU A 196 1.78 -21.97 16.72
N THR A 197 0.61 -22.59 16.90
CA THR A 197 -0.68 -21.91 16.71
C THR A 197 -0.70 -20.62 17.53
N SER A 198 -0.93 -19.50 16.84
CA SER A 198 -0.82 -18.17 17.41
C SER A 198 -2.07 -17.35 17.08
N GLU A 199 -2.53 -16.58 18.05
CA GLU A 199 -3.59 -15.59 17.82
C GLU A 199 -2.98 -14.30 17.30
N VAL A 200 -3.57 -13.76 16.24
CA VAL A 200 -3.25 -12.44 15.71
C VAL A 200 -4.41 -11.51 15.96
N GLU A 201 -4.12 -10.38 16.61
CA GLU A 201 -5.08 -9.31 16.87
C GLU A 201 -4.85 -8.17 15.89
N ILE A 202 -5.91 -7.77 15.20
CA ILE A 202 -5.90 -6.78 14.13
C ILE A 202 -6.76 -5.62 14.58
N PHE A 203 -6.18 -4.43 14.63
CA PHE A 203 -6.89 -3.19 14.90
C PHE A 203 -7.08 -2.40 13.62
N ALA A 204 -8.27 -1.83 13.45
CA ALA A 204 -8.52 -0.78 12.48
C ALA A 204 -8.93 0.50 13.20
N GLU A 205 -8.27 1.59 12.84
CA GLU A 205 -8.39 2.88 13.51
C GLU A 205 -8.62 3.98 12.47
N TYR A 206 -9.68 4.75 12.67
CA TYR A 206 -9.94 6.00 11.99
C TYR A 206 -9.62 7.12 12.99
N GLU A 207 -8.62 7.94 12.67
CA GLU A 207 -8.25 9.08 13.50
C GLU A 207 -9.27 10.21 13.34
N ARG A 208 -9.41 11.05 14.37
CA ARG A 208 -10.29 12.23 14.31
C ARG A 208 -9.90 13.09 13.11
N ASN A 209 -10.90 13.51 12.34
CA ASN A 209 -10.70 14.35 11.17
C ASN A 209 -11.48 15.65 11.31
N LEU A 210 -10.74 16.76 11.45
CA LEU A 210 -11.26 18.12 11.46
C LEU A 210 -10.95 18.78 10.11
N SER A 211 -11.31 18.13 9.01
CA SER A 211 -11.06 18.66 7.67
C SER A 211 -12.24 18.43 6.75
N GLY A 212 -12.61 19.48 6.02
CA GLY A 212 -13.67 19.43 5.01
C GLY A 212 -14.90 20.21 5.47
N TYR A 213 -16.09 19.76 5.07
CA TYR A 213 -17.36 20.38 5.45
C TYR A 213 -18.06 19.67 6.62
N ILE A 214 -17.57 18.50 7.00
CA ILE A 214 -18.13 17.68 8.08
C ILE A 214 -16.96 17.11 8.86
N ASP A 215 -16.93 17.42 10.15
CA ASP A 215 -15.93 16.89 11.07
C ASP A 215 -16.38 15.58 11.68
N TYR A 216 -15.44 14.64 11.82
CA TYR A 216 -15.72 13.31 12.31
C TYR A 216 -14.84 12.94 13.49
N GLU A 217 -15.46 12.31 14.49
CA GLU A 217 -14.75 11.75 15.62
C GLU A 217 -13.98 10.49 15.20
N GLY A 218 -12.84 10.24 15.84
CA GLY A 218 -12.09 9.02 15.61
C GLY A 218 -12.81 7.79 16.20
N CYS A 219 -12.61 6.63 15.59
CA CYS A 219 -13.09 5.35 16.12
C CYS A 219 -12.09 4.23 15.89
N LYS A 220 -12.18 3.19 16.72
CA LYS A 220 -11.28 2.05 16.67
C LYS A 220 -12.01 0.77 17.03
N THR A 221 -11.67 -0.31 16.34
CA THR A 221 -12.17 -1.65 16.65
C THR A 221 -11.10 -2.70 16.38
N SER A 222 -11.34 -3.94 16.81
CA SER A 222 -10.41 -5.05 16.63
C SER A 222 -11.11 -6.36 16.31
N ILE A 223 -10.40 -7.22 15.60
CA ILE A 223 -10.79 -8.61 15.33
C ILE A 223 -9.57 -9.51 15.57
N LYS A 224 -9.84 -10.79 15.85
CA LYS A 224 -8.81 -11.79 16.10
C LYS A 224 -8.98 -12.95 15.13
N ILE A 225 -7.85 -13.49 14.66
CA ILE A 225 -7.80 -14.72 13.88
C ILE A 225 -6.77 -15.67 14.50
N SER A 226 -6.95 -16.96 14.24
CA SER A 226 -5.97 -18.01 14.57
C SER A 226 -5.08 -18.27 13.36
N ILE A 227 -3.77 -18.39 13.57
CA ILE A 227 -2.82 -18.84 12.55
C ILE A 227 -2.21 -20.14 13.04
N ILE A 228 -2.32 -21.20 12.24
CA ILE A 228 -1.71 -22.49 12.52
C ILE A 228 -0.41 -22.67 11.71
N PRO A 229 0.61 -23.36 12.26
CA PRO A 229 1.82 -23.67 11.51
C PRO A 229 1.52 -24.43 10.22
N GLU A 230 2.19 -24.04 9.14
CA GLU A 230 2.20 -24.78 7.89
C GLU A 230 2.84 -26.16 8.07
N LYS A 231 2.39 -27.13 7.27
CA LYS A 231 2.94 -28.48 7.22
C LYS A 231 3.03 -28.94 5.77
N SER A 232 4.01 -29.79 5.50
CA SER A 232 4.17 -30.42 4.19
C SER A 232 2.86 -31.03 3.69
N GLY A 233 2.42 -30.55 2.53
CA GLY A 233 1.20 -31.00 1.85
C GLY A 233 -0.08 -30.22 2.20
N ASP A 234 0.01 -29.17 3.02
CA ASP A 234 -1.06 -28.16 3.17
C ASP A 234 -1.26 -27.39 1.86
N PHE A 235 -0.16 -26.96 1.23
CA PHE A 235 -0.17 -26.32 -0.09
C PHE A 235 0.36 -27.26 -1.19
N PRO A 236 -0.30 -27.34 -2.36
CA PRO A 236 0.23 -28.07 -3.49
C PRO A 236 1.33 -27.26 -4.20
N ILE A 237 2.45 -27.90 -4.48
CA ILE A 237 3.61 -27.31 -5.15
C ILE A 237 3.41 -27.35 -6.67
N VAL A 238 3.60 -26.20 -7.30
CA VAL A 238 3.63 -26.05 -8.76
C VAL A 238 5.06 -25.94 -9.25
N LEU A 239 5.43 -26.79 -10.20
CA LEU A 239 6.74 -26.78 -10.83
C LEU A 239 6.65 -26.14 -12.23
N ILE A 240 7.31 -25.00 -12.43
CA ILE A 240 7.26 -24.22 -13.69
C ILE A 240 8.64 -24.25 -14.38
N HIS A 241 8.71 -24.93 -15.53
CA HIS A 241 9.96 -25.06 -16.29
C HIS A 241 10.37 -23.79 -17.03
N GLY A 242 11.62 -23.75 -17.47
CA GLY A 242 12.19 -22.69 -18.31
C GLY A 242 11.84 -22.77 -19.78
N TRP A 243 12.47 -21.91 -20.57
CA TRP A 243 12.39 -21.92 -22.04
C TRP A 243 12.67 -23.32 -22.57
N VAL A 244 11.86 -23.77 -23.53
CA VAL A 244 11.90 -25.11 -24.15
C VAL A 244 11.87 -26.33 -23.20
N GLY A 245 11.59 -26.15 -21.90
CA GLY A 245 11.60 -27.25 -20.93
C GLY A 245 10.63 -28.40 -21.26
N SER A 246 9.54 -28.09 -21.97
CA SER A 246 8.49 -29.01 -22.40
C SER A 246 8.65 -29.62 -23.79
N VAL A 247 9.69 -29.26 -24.56
CA VAL A 247 9.84 -29.74 -25.95
C VAL A 247 9.98 -31.25 -26.06
N SER A 248 10.32 -31.93 -24.97
CA SER A 248 10.17 -33.38 -24.87
C SER A 248 9.83 -33.79 -23.44
N PRO A 249 9.04 -34.86 -23.26
CA PRO A 249 8.83 -35.46 -21.94
C PRO A 249 10.14 -35.85 -21.25
N ALA A 250 11.16 -36.26 -22.00
CA ALA A 250 12.44 -36.69 -21.43
C ALA A 250 13.22 -35.54 -20.77
N LEU A 251 13.27 -34.37 -21.42
CA LEU A 251 13.90 -33.18 -20.84
C LEU A 251 13.15 -32.70 -19.60
N LEU A 252 11.83 -32.69 -19.69
CA LEU A 252 10.97 -32.25 -18.61
C LEU A 252 11.05 -33.18 -17.39
N ASN A 253 11.09 -34.50 -17.63
CA ASN A 253 11.43 -35.51 -16.62
C ASN A 253 12.80 -35.23 -16.00
N TYR A 254 13.83 -35.02 -16.83
CA TYR A 254 15.19 -34.80 -16.34
C TYR A 254 15.28 -33.57 -15.41
N THR A 255 14.58 -32.49 -15.72
CA THR A 255 14.55 -31.27 -14.90
C THR A 255 13.92 -31.52 -13.51
N TRP A 256 12.81 -32.24 -13.44
CA TRP A 256 11.98 -32.27 -12.22
C TRP A 256 12.02 -33.57 -11.43
N TRP A 257 12.41 -34.69 -12.05
CA TRP A 257 12.23 -36.02 -11.47
C TRP A 257 12.82 -36.15 -10.07
N ASN A 258 14.09 -35.77 -9.88
CA ASN A 258 14.76 -35.93 -8.59
C ASN A 258 14.15 -35.04 -7.51
N LEU A 259 13.85 -33.78 -7.84
CA LEU A 259 13.21 -32.86 -6.89
C LEU A 259 11.84 -33.39 -6.49
N THR A 260 11.02 -33.85 -7.43
CA THR A 260 9.68 -34.34 -7.07
C THR A 260 9.73 -35.58 -6.19
N GLN A 261 10.63 -36.53 -6.44
CA GLN A 261 10.79 -37.69 -5.55
C GLN A 261 11.09 -37.25 -4.12
N LYS A 262 12.01 -36.30 -3.94
CA LYS A 262 12.34 -35.76 -2.63
C LYS A 262 11.17 -35.01 -1.97
N LEU A 263 10.46 -34.18 -2.72
CA LEU A 263 9.26 -33.47 -2.22
C LEU A 263 8.22 -34.47 -1.72
N GLN A 264 7.93 -35.52 -2.50
CA GLN A 264 6.97 -36.55 -2.13
C GLN A 264 7.45 -37.39 -0.92
N GLU A 265 8.74 -37.73 -0.85
CA GLU A 265 9.34 -38.40 0.30
C GLU A 265 9.21 -37.58 1.59
N LYS A 266 9.18 -36.25 1.48
CA LYS A 266 8.98 -35.30 2.60
C LYS A 266 7.51 -35.00 2.89
N GLY A 267 6.58 -35.57 2.13
CA GLY A 267 5.14 -35.44 2.37
C GLY A 267 4.46 -34.29 1.64
N PHE A 268 5.18 -33.56 0.78
CA PHE A 268 4.59 -32.54 -0.07
C PHE A 268 3.77 -33.15 -1.20
N LYS A 269 2.83 -32.37 -1.72
CA LYS A 269 2.01 -32.72 -2.89
C LYS A 269 2.44 -31.84 -4.05
N VAL A 270 2.90 -32.45 -5.14
CA VAL A 270 3.08 -31.73 -6.40
C VAL A 270 1.76 -31.72 -7.16
N LEU A 271 1.35 -30.58 -7.70
CA LEU A 271 0.05 -30.41 -8.35
C LEU A 271 0.00 -31.16 -9.70
N ASP A 272 -0.93 -32.12 -9.83
CA ASP A 272 -1.10 -32.88 -11.08
C ASP A 272 -1.84 -32.07 -12.15
N PHE A 273 -1.29 -31.99 -13.36
CA PHE A 273 -1.93 -31.33 -14.51
C PHE A 273 -2.71 -32.27 -15.44
N ASP A 274 -2.61 -33.59 -15.25
CA ASP A 274 -3.34 -34.62 -16.01
C ASP A 274 -3.75 -35.78 -15.08
N LEU A 275 -5.04 -35.85 -14.73
CA LEU A 275 -5.58 -36.90 -13.85
C LEU A 275 -5.52 -38.30 -14.46
N ASN A 276 -5.30 -38.44 -15.77
CA ASN A 276 -5.15 -39.75 -16.41
C ASN A 276 -3.73 -40.31 -16.27
N LYS A 277 -2.79 -39.49 -15.80
CA LYS A 277 -1.41 -39.87 -15.50
C LYS A 277 -1.05 -39.41 -14.08
N PRO A 278 -1.79 -39.85 -13.05
CA PRO A 278 -1.59 -39.37 -11.69
C PRO A 278 -0.17 -39.68 -11.20
N GLY A 279 0.46 -38.74 -10.49
CA GLY A 279 1.78 -38.96 -9.89
C GLY A 279 2.68 -37.74 -9.98
N ILE A 280 3.87 -37.92 -10.56
CA ILE A 280 4.83 -36.83 -10.74
C ILE A 280 4.50 -36.14 -12.07
N GLN A 281 3.49 -35.27 -12.09
CA GLN A 281 3.18 -34.44 -13.24
C GLN A 281 3.49 -32.98 -12.93
N TRP A 282 4.43 -32.40 -13.65
CA TRP A 282 4.77 -30.97 -13.64
C TRP A 282 3.92 -30.23 -14.68
N LEU A 283 3.87 -28.90 -14.60
CA LEU A 283 3.21 -28.09 -15.63
C LEU A 283 3.90 -28.31 -16.97
N THR A 284 3.16 -28.76 -17.98
CA THR A 284 3.62 -28.80 -19.37
C THR A 284 2.94 -27.67 -20.13
N TYR A 285 3.74 -26.71 -20.60
CA TYR A 285 3.27 -25.65 -21.50
C TYR A 285 4.27 -25.51 -22.65
N GLU A 286 3.79 -25.52 -23.88
CA GLU A 286 4.63 -25.18 -25.03
C GLU A 286 4.49 -23.67 -25.26
N PRO A 287 5.56 -22.88 -25.14
CA PRO A 287 5.53 -21.57 -25.76
C PRO A 287 5.37 -21.82 -27.26
N GLU A 288 4.21 -21.47 -27.82
CA GLU A 288 4.00 -21.56 -29.25
C GLU A 288 5.06 -20.71 -29.98
N TRP A 289 5.44 -21.11 -31.19
CA TRP A 289 6.43 -20.39 -32.02
C TRP A 289 5.94 -19.02 -32.52
N SER A 290 4.76 -18.57 -32.07
CA SER A 290 4.18 -17.26 -32.31
C SER A 290 4.83 -16.18 -31.41
N GLU A 291 4.52 -14.91 -31.69
CA GLU A 291 4.95 -13.73 -30.93
C GLU A 291 4.26 -13.62 -29.55
N HIS A 292 4.30 -14.69 -28.75
CA HIS A 292 3.72 -14.71 -27.41
C HIS A 292 4.76 -14.27 -26.38
N HIS A 293 4.68 -13.02 -25.92
CA HIS A 293 5.51 -12.49 -24.85
C HIS A 293 5.24 -13.19 -23.50
N ILE A 294 6.19 -13.07 -22.56
CA ILE A 294 6.10 -13.70 -21.22
C ILE A 294 4.76 -13.38 -20.49
N PRO A 295 4.21 -12.14 -20.52
CA PRO A 295 2.90 -11.83 -19.94
C PRO A 295 1.78 -12.77 -20.39
N TRP A 296 1.66 -12.98 -21.70
CA TRP A 296 0.65 -13.86 -22.29
C TRP A 296 0.83 -15.31 -21.83
N ILE A 297 2.08 -15.78 -21.75
CA ILE A 297 2.38 -17.14 -21.28
C ILE A 297 1.99 -17.27 -19.80
N ALA A 298 2.27 -16.26 -18.97
CA ALA A 298 1.88 -16.24 -17.58
C ALA A 298 0.37 -16.33 -17.39
N ALA A 299 -0.42 -15.65 -18.23
CA ALA A 299 -1.87 -15.84 -18.26
C ALA A 299 -2.27 -17.30 -18.54
N LYS A 300 -1.71 -17.94 -19.57
CA LYS A 300 -2.05 -19.35 -19.89
C LYS A 300 -1.59 -20.32 -18.81
N VAL A 301 -0.43 -20.08 -18.20
CA VAL A 301 0.06 -20.88 -17.07
C VAL A 301 -0.85 -20.70 -15.85
N SER A 302 -1.25 -19.48 -15.53
CA SER A 302 -2.15 -19.20 -14.41
C SER A 302 -3.51 -19.89 -14.56
N GLN A 303 -4.07 -19.92 -15.78
CA GLN A 303 -5.31 -20.64 -16.07
C GLN A 303 -5.12 -22.17 -15.93
N LYS A 304 -4.01 -22.72 -16.44
CA LYS A 304 -3.70 -24.16 -16.29
C LYS A 304 -3.55 -24.57 -14.82
N ILE A 305 -2.95 -23.73 -13.99
CA ILE A 305 -2.84 -23.97 -12.54
C ILE A 305 -4.23 -23.99 -11.91
N ARG A 306 -5.08 -23.00 -12.22
CA ARG A 306 -6.47 -22.93 -11.73
C ARG A 306 -7.27 -24.17 -12.12
N ASP A 307 -7.15 -24.62 -13.37
CA ASP A 307 -7.82 -25.84 -13.85
C ASP A 307 -7.29 -27.08 -13.12
N ALA A 308 -5.98 -27.19 -12.96
CA ALA A 308 -5.33 -28.29 -12.24
C ALA A 308 -5.75 -28.34 -10.75
N LEU A 309 -5.90 -27.20 -10.08
CA LEU A 309 -6.42 -27.14 -8.72
C LEU A 309 -7.80 -27.80 -8.63
N VAL A 310 -8.72 -27.42 -9.52
CA VAL A 310 -10.09 -28.01 -9.55
C VAL A 310 -10.05 -29.50 -9.86
N LEU A 311 -9.21 -29.91 -10.83
CA LEU A 311 -9.03 -31.32 -11.18
C LEU A 311 -8.56 -32.16 -9.98
N ASN A 312 -7.71 -31.59 -9.14
CA ASN A 312 -7.20 -32.23 -7.93
C ASN A 312 -8.13 -32.07 -6.70
N GLY A 313 -9.31 -31.48 -6.87
CA GLY A 313 -10.30 -31.29 -5.80
C GLY A 313 -10.02 -30.11 -4.87
N TYR A 314 -9.10 -29.22 -5.23
CA TYR A 314 -8.86 -27.96 -4.53
C TYR A 314 -9.82 -26.86 -5.02
N PRO A 315 -10.14 -25.86 -4.18
CA PRO A 315 -10.82 -24.66 -4.65
C PRO A 315 -9.90 -23.84 -5.58
N THR A 316 -10.48 -23.04 -6.46
CA THR A 316 -9.71 -22.21 -7.43
C THR A 316 -8.85 -21.13 -6.77
N ASN A 317 -9.13 -20.81 -5.50
CA ASN A 317 -8.41 -19.86 -4.66
C ASN A 317 -7.49 -20.54 -3.63
N GLN A 318 -7.15 -21.82 -3.83
CA GLN A 318 -6.17 -22.53 -3.00
C GLN A 318 -4.82 -21.82 -3.03
N THR A 319 -4.19 -21.69 -1.86
CA THR A 319 -2.79 -21.26 -1.72
C THR A 319 -1.87 -22.35 -2.24
N ILE A 320 -0.84 -21.95 -2.98
CA ILE A 320 0.13 -22.83 -3.64
C ILE A 320 1.56 -22.33 -3.39
N ASP A 321 2.51 -23.25 -3.50
CA ASP A 321 3.93 -22.92 -3.57
C ASP A 321 4.39 -23.06 -5.02
N ILE A 322 5.35 -22.24 -5.42
CA ILE A 322 5.90 -22.28 -6.77
C ILE A 322 7.40 -22.47 -6.71
N VAL A 323 7.88 -23.54 -7.36
CA VAL A 323 9.29 -23.71 -7.70
C VAL A 323 9.43 -23.54 -9.20
N ALA A 324 10.22 -22.56 -9.60
CA ALA A 324 10.36 -22.16 -10.98
C ALA A 324 11.82 -22.14 -11.44
N HIS A 325 12.06 -22.56 -12.67
CA HIS A 325 13.41 -22.61 -13.26
C HIS A 325 13.52 -21.68 -14.47
N SER A 326 14.61 -20.93 -14.56
CA SER A 326 14.94 -20.10 -15.74
C SER A 326 13.79 -19.14 -16.07
N MET A 327 13.36 -19.08 -17.33
CA MET A 327 12.18 -18.30 -17.79
C MET A 327 10.91 -18.57 -16.97
N GLY A 328 10.74 -19.78 -16.42
CA GLY A 328 9.60 -20.13 -15.58
C GLY A 328 9.48 -19.22 -14.35
N GLY A 329 10.60 -18.74 -13.82
CA GLY A 329 10.60 -17.81 -12.69
C GLY A 329 10.10 -16.42 -13.08
N LEU A 330 10.36 -15.95 -14.31
CA LEU A 330 9.78 -14.70 -14.82
C LEU A 330 8.26 -14.83 -15.01
N ILE A 331 7.79 -15.98 -15.49
CA ILE A 331 6.37 -16.29 -15.58
C ILE A 331 5.71 -16.25 -14.20
N ALA A 332 6.30 -16.96 -13.23
CA ALA A 332 5.78 -17.02 -11.87
C ALA A 332 5.77 -15.64 -11.19
N ARG A 333 6.86 -14.88 -11.37
CA ARG A 333 6.99 -13.51 -10.89
C ARG A 333 5.94 -12.58 -11.51
N PHE A 334 5.70 -12.71 -12.82
CA PHE A 334 4.64 -11.94 -13.49
C PHE A 334 3.26 -12.24 -12.88
N MET A 335 2.93 -13.51 -12.61
CA MET A 335 1.67 -13.86 -11.93
C MET A 335 1.58 -13.23 -10.53
N ALA A 336 2.67 -13.29 -9.77
CA ALA A 336 2.78 -12.73 -8.42
C ALA A 336 2.60 -11.20 -8.38
N GLU A 337 3.10 -10.48 -9.37
CA GLU A 337 3.18 -9.01 -9.34
C GLU A 337 2.08 -8.32 -10.17
N HIS A 338 1.54 -9.02 -11.16
CA HIS A 338 0.61 -8.47 -12.15
C HIS A 338 -0.71 -9.24 -12.19
N TYR A 339 -1.21 -9.66 -11.01
CA TYR A 339 -2.52 -10.27 -10.85
C TYR A 339 -3.64 -9.44 -11.50
N MET A 340 -4.56 -10.12 -12.18
CA MET A 340 -5.64 -9.52 -12.98
C MET A 340 -5.17 -8.62 -14.14
N SER A 341 -3.90 -8.69 -14.53
CA SER A 341 -3.48 -8.02 -15.76
C SER A 341 -4.14 -8.65 -16.98
N ASP A 342 -4.44 -7.77 -17.91
CA ASP A 342 -4.99 -8.06 -19.22
C ASP A 342 -3.84 -7.97 -20.25
N VAL A 343 -3.56 -9.08 -20.95
CA VAL A 343 -2.28 -9.34 -21.63
C VAL A 343 -2.47 -9.92 -23.04
N ASP A 344 -3.64 -9.70 -23.65
CA ASP A 344 -3.93 -10.14 -25.02
C ASP A 344 -2.94 -9.62 -26.06
N TYR A 345 -2.41 -8.42 -25.86
CA TYR A 345 -1.60 -7.69 -26.83
C TYR A 345 -0.30 -7.13 -26.24
N TRP A 346 0.65 -6.88 -27.15
CA TRP A 346 1.95 -6.31 -26.85
C TRP A 346 2.16 -4.98 -27.60
N ASN A 347 2.79 -4.02 -26.94
CA ASN A 347 3.12 -2.71 -27.50
C ASN A 347 4.61 -2.64 -27.87
N ASP A 348 4.92 -2.93 -29.13
CA ASP A 348 6.28 -2.83 -29.69
C ASP A 348 6.88 -1.41 -29.62
N SER A 349 6.05 -0.38 -29.46
CA SER A 349 6.44 1.02 -29.38
C SER A 349 6.41 1.58 -27.96
N TRP A 350 6.46 0.72 -26.94
CA TRP A 350 6.48 1.14 -25.54
C TRP A 350 7.65 2.10 -25.27
N ASP A 351 7.34 3.24 -24.67
CA ASP A 351 8.27 4.36 -24.45
C ASP A 351 8.80 4.44 -23.01
N GLY A 352 8.48 3.43 -22.19
CA GLY A 352 8.80 3.39 -20.76
C GLY A 352 7.65 3.83 -19.84
N ASN A 353 6.53 4.32 -20.37
CA ASN A 353 5.37 4.72 -19.56
C ASN A 353 4.28 3.64 -19.54
N GLY A 354 3.78 3.32 -18.34
CA GLY A 354 2.80 2.25 -18.16
C GLY A 354 3.39 0.87 -18.49
N ASN A 355 2.55 -0.06 -18.94
CA ASN A 355 2.97 -1.43 -19.24
C ASN A 355 3.12 -1.65 -20.75
N PRO A 356 4.06 -2.50 -21.19
CA PRO A 356 4.17 -2.92 -22.59
C PRO A 356 3.13 -3.97 -22.98
N TRP A 357 2.38 -4.54 -22.03
CA TRP A 357 1.22 -5.40 -22.26
C TRP A 357 -0.10 -4.67 -22.00
N TYR A 358 -1.14 -5.07 -22.72
CA TYR A 358 -2.51 -4.59 -22.56
C TYR A 358 -3.47 -5.62 -23.14
N GLY A 359 -4.78 -5.44 -22.97
CA GLY A 359 -5.73 -6.27 -23.71
C GLY A 359 -7.11 -5.67 -23.91
N ASP A 360 -8.11 -6.55 -23.97
CA ASP A 360 -9.46 -6.23 -24.43
C ASP A 360 -10.43 -5.69 -23.34
N GLY A 361 -9.96 -5.62 -22.10
CA GLY A 361 -10.71 -5.18 -20.93
C GLY A 361 -11.04 -6.30 -19.94
N ASP A 362 -10.82 -7.57 -20.30
CA ASP A 362 -11.01 -8.73 -19.42
C ASP A 362 -9.69 -9.22 -18.82
N ALA A 363 -9.68 -9.47 -17.51
CA ALA A 363 -8.47 -9.89 -16.80
C ALA A 363 -8.07 -11.34 -17.16
N ASP A 364 -6.84 -11.51 -17.62
CA ASP A 364 -6.28 -12.80 -18.06
C ASP A 364 -5.52 -13.55 -16.95
N VAL A 365 -4.76 -12.82 -16.12
CA VAL A 365 -3.90 -13.42 -15.10
C VAL A 365 -4.72 -13.83 -13.87
N ALA A 366 -4.83 -15.14 -13.69
CA ALA A 366 -5.78 -15.78 -12.80
C ALA A 366 -5.25 -16.12 -11.40
N ILE A 367 -3.93 -16.23 -11.25
CA ILE A 367 -3.23 -16.53 -10.01
C ILE A 367 -2.45 -15.27 -9.62
N GLY A 368 -2.45 -14.93 -8.34
CA GLY A 368 -1.88 -13.69 -7.85
C GLY A 368 -1.20 -13.83 -6.49
N PRO A 369 -0.73 -12.72 -5.91
CA PRO A 369 0.05 -12.74 -4.68
C PRO A 369 -0.74 -13.21 -3.46
N HIS A 370 -2.08 -13.19 -3.53
CA HIS A 370 -2.93 -13.71 -2.46
C HIS A 370 -3.04 -15.24 -2.43
N GLN A 371 -2.51 -15.92 -3.46
CA GLN A 371 -2.58 -17.37 -3.63
C GLN A 371 -1.20 -18.02 -3.67
N ILE A 372 -0.12 -17.26 -3.68
CA ILE A 372 1.24 -17.79 -3.72
C ILE A 372 1.82 -17.55 -2.34
N ASP A 373 2.22 -18.61 -1.67
CA ASP A 373 2.94 -18.51 -0.40
C ASP A 373 4.44 -18.34 -0.68
N ASP A 374 5.06 -19.41 -1.18
CA ASP A 374 6.46 -19.40 -1.59
C ASP A 374 6.63 -19.25 -3.11
N LEU A 375 7.56 -18.38 -3.50
CA LEU A 375 8.09 -18.29 -4.86
C LEU A 375 9.60 -18.51 -4.84
N ILE A 376 10.01 -19.74 -5.16
CA ILE A 376 11.41 -20.14 -5.25
C ILE A 376 11.84 -20.17 -6.71
N VAL A 377 12.81 -19.33 -7.08
CA VAL A 377 13.30 -19.21 -8.45
C VAL A 377 14.75 -19.68 -8.57
N VAL A 378 15.03 -20.47 -9.60
CA VAL A 378 16.36 -21.08 -9.83
C VAL A 378 16.89 -20.69 -11.19
N GLY A 379 18.04 -20.00 -11.23
CA GLY A 379 18.67 -19.53 -12.46
C GLY A 379 17.80 -18.57 -13.28
N THR A 380 16.82 -17.92 -12.66
CA THR A 380 15.86 -17.05 -13.36
C THR A 380 16.50 -15.73 -13.80
N PRO A 381 16.29 -15.30 -15.06
CA PRO A 381 16.86 -14.06 -15.55
C PRO A 381 16.04 -12.81 -15.14
N CYS A 382 15.86 -12.54 -13.84
CA CYS A 382 15.13 -11.34 -13.35
C CYS A 382 15.81 -10.04 -13.79
N HIS A 383 17.14 -10.00 -13.81
CA HIS A 383 17.94 -8.91 -14.37
C HIS A 383 18.23 -9.06 -15.87
N GLY A 384 17.79 -10.18 -16.46
CA GLY A 384 17.97 -10.51 -17.86
C GLY A 384 19.28 -11.22 -18.17
N VAL A 385 19.48 -11.48 -19.46
CA VAL A 385 20.70 -12.05 -20.02
C VAL A 385 21.35 -11.07 -21.02
N PRO A 386 22.68 -11.13 -21.22
CA PRO A 386 23.37 -10.33 -22.22
C PRO A 386 22.78 -10.50 -23.64
N PRO A 387 22.74 -9.44 -24.45
CA PRO A 387 22.36 -9.56 -25.86
C PRO A 387 23.42 -10.33 -26.66
N ASN A 388 23.02 -10.94 -27.78
CA ASN A 388 23.91 -11.62 -28.73
C ASN A 388 24.73 -12.78 -28.13
N ILE A 389 24.14 -13.58 -27.24
CA ILE A 389 24.78 -14.80 -26.73
C ILE A 389 25.22 -15.65 -27.93
N ASN A 390 26.51 -15.99 -27.98
CA ASN A 390 27.06 -16.70 -29.12
C ASN A 390 26.45 -18.11 -29.21
N GLU A 391 25.65 -18.39 -30.24
CA GLU A 391 25.06 -19.72 -30.45
C GLU A 391 26.11 -20.84 -30.54
N TYR A 392 27.31 -20.52 -31.04
CA TYR A 392 28.42 -21.47 -31.07
C TYR A 392 28.88 -21.81 -29.64
N PHE A 393 28.84 -20.86 -28.71
CA PHE A 393 29.14 -21.09 -27.29
C PHE A 393 28.07 -21.98 -26.64
N LEU A 394 26.79 -21.66 -26.82
CA LEU A 394 25.65 -22.45 -26.31
C LEU A 394 25.65 -23.90 -26.84
N LYS A 395 25.88 -24.07 -28.14
CA LYS A 395 25.89 -25.39 -28.81
C LYS A 395 27.12 -26.24 -28.46
N ASN A 396 28.31 -25.63 -28.35
CA ASN A 396 29.56 -26.40 -28.21
C ASN A 396 30.07 -26.54 -26.77
N ILE A 397 29.74 -25.60 -25.86
CA ILE A 397 30.26 -25.61 -24.49
C ILE A 397 29.22 -26.16 -23.51
N ILE A 398 27.94 -25.80 -23.69
CA ILE A 398 26.85 -26.17 -22.74
C ILE A 398 25.93 -27.24 -23.36
N LYS A 399 26.16 -27.63 -24.62
CA LYS A 399 25.35 -28.62 -25.38
C LYS A 399 23.85 -28.30 -25.36
N TYR A 400 23.52 -27.01 -25.32
CA TYR A 400 22.17 -26.53 -25.14
C TYR A 400 21.45 -26.33 -26.49
N ALA A 401 20.11 -26.33 -26.44
CA ALA A 401 19.26 -26.13 -27.62
C ALA A 401 19.46 -24.75 -28.27
N TYR A 402 19.14 -24.65 -29.56
CA TYR A 402 19.16 -23.41 -30.34
C TYR A 402 18.26 -22.33 -29.70
N PHE A 403 18.81 -21.13 -29.49
CA PHE A 403 18.10 -19.94 -28.99
C PHE A 403 17.69 -19.05 -30.17
N PRO A 404 16.43 -19.03 -30.59
CA PRO A 404 16.01 -18.28 -31.76
C PRO A 404 15.67 -16.85 -31.32
N TRP A 405 16.59 -15.91 -31.58
CA TRP A 405 16.49 -14.50 -31.15
C TRP A 405 15.26 -13.74 -31.66
N TRP A 406 14.53 -14.30 -32.62
CA TRP A 406 13.33 -13.71 -33.23
C TRP A 406 12.02 -14.13 -32.55
N ILE A 407 12.05 -15.01 -31.55
CA ILE A 407 10.83 -15.42 -30.84
C ILE A 407 10.67 -14.57 -29.59
N ALA A 408 9.52 -13.93 -29.45
CA ALA A 408 9.18 -12.90 -28.47
C ALA A 408 9.68 -13.13 -27.03
N GLN A 409 9.69 -14.37 -26.53
CA GLN A 409 10.14 -14.65 -25.16
C GLN A 409 11.65 -14.44 -24.97
N VAL A 410 12.45 -14.63 -26.02
CA VAL A 410 13.90 -14.45 -25.93
C VAL A 410 14.26 -12.96 -25.78
N PRO A 411 13.76 -12.03 -26.62
CA PRO A 411 13.89 -10.59 -26.39
C PRO A 411 13.39 -10.12 -25.02
N ASP A 412 12.31 -10.70 -24.48
CA ASP A 412 11.80 -10.34 -23.15
C ASP A 412 12.84 -10.61 -22.04
N MET A 413 13.70 -11.61 -22.19
CA MET A 413 14.72 -11.96 -21.20
C MET A 413 16.04 -11.19 -21.36
N ILE A 414 16.20 -10.37 -22.39
CA ILE A 414 17.45 -9.62 -22.61
C ILE A 414 17.55 -8.42 -21.67
N TYR A 415 18.76 -8.07 -21.24
CA TYR A 415 19.03 -6.84 -20.50
C TYR A 415 18.28 -5.63 -21.05
N ASN A 416 17.62 -4.91 -20.14
CA ASN A 416 16.85 -3.71 -20.44
C ASN A 416 15.73 -3.92 -21.47
N SER A 417 15.21 -5.14 -21.63
CA SER A 417 14.00 -5.36 -22.43
C SER A 417 12.84 -4.54 -21.87
N PRO A 418 11.86 -4.14 -22.72
CA PRO A 418 10.63 -3.52 -22.24
C PRO A 418 9.95 -4.29 -21.11
N PHE A 419 9.93 -5.63 -21.23
CA PHE A 419 9.38 -6.51 -20.21
C PHE A 419 10.08 -6.37 -18.86
N LEU A 420 11.40 -6.51 -18.79
CA LEU A 420 12.13 -6.45 -17.53
C LEU A 420 12.13 -5.06 -16.91
N GLN A 421 12.16 -4.00 -17.74
CA GLN A 421 12.01 -2.63 -17.25
C GLN A 421 10.65 -2.40 -16.60
N ALA A 422 9.57 -2.92 -17.21
CA ALA A 422 8.22 -2.80 -16.66
C ALA A 422 8.01 -3.66 -15.40
N MET A 423 8.62 -4.84 -15.33
CA MET A 423 8.64 -5.69 -14.13
C MET A 423 9.41 -5.04 -12.97
N GLY A 424 10.49 -4.29 -13.25
CA GLY A 424 11.37 -3.76 -12.22
C GLY A 424 12.01 -4.86 -11.35
N TYR A 425 12.40 -4.52 -10.12
CA TYR A 425 13.12 -5.41 -9.18
C TYR A 425 12.48 -5.49 -7.79
N ASN A 426 11.24 -5.04 -7.64
CA ASN A 426 10.47 -5.22 -6.41
C ASN A 426 9.46 -6.34 -6.61
N THR A 427 9.04 -6.99 -5.52
CA THR A 427 7.95 -7.97 -5.55
C THR A 427 6.93 -7.70 -4.44
N SER A 428 5.89 -8.52 -4.37
CA SER A 428 4.84 -8.42 -3.35
C SER A 428 5.35 -8.76 -1.95
N ASP A 429 4.92 -8.02 -0.94
CA ASP A 429 5.13 -8.34 0.49
C ASP A 429 4.21 -9.46 1.00
N LEU A 430 3.39 -10.04 0.12
CA LEU A 430 2.46 -11.13 0.43
C LEU A 430 3.02 -12.50 0.01
N ILE A 431 4.28 -12.55 -0.42
CA ILE A 431 4.94 -13.76 -0.93
C ILE A 431 6.34 -13.82 -0.33
N ASP A 432 6.74 -15.00 0.07
CA ASP A 432 8.12 -15.31 0.41
C ASP A 432 8.89 -15.68 -0.86
N TYR A 433 9.89 -14.86 -1.19
CA TYR A 433 10.66 -15.00 -2.42
C TYR A 433 12.07 -15.48 -2.11
N TYR A 434 12.50 -16.52 -2.80
CA TYR A 434 13.85 -17.08 -2.66
C TYR A 434 14.51 -17.25 -4.02
N ALA A 435 15.69 -16.63 -4.17
CA ALA A 435 16.48 -16.74 -5.39
C ALA A 435 17.64 -17.71 -5.22
N ILE A 436 17.92 -18.49 -6.27
CA ILE A 436 19.05 -19.41 -6.34
C ILE A 436 19.82 -19.20 -7.64
N GLY A 437 21.13 -18.93 -7.52
CA GLY A 437 22.07 -18.73 -8.62
C GLY A 437 23.19 -19.76 -8.62
N GLY A 438 23.68 -20.14 -9.81
CA GLY A 438 24.90 -20.93 -9.95
C GLY A 438 26.04 -20.12 -10.55
N ASP A 439 27.26 -20.43 -10.15
CA ASP A 439 28.47 -19.83 -10.70
C ASP A 439 29.45 -20.94 -11.11
N ILE A 440 29.72 -21.05 -12.41
CA ILE A 440 30.70 -22.00 -12.97
C ILE A 440 31.99 -21.32 -13.45
N GLY A 441 32.21 -20.06 -13.06
CA GLY A 441 33.41 -19.27 -13.38
C GLY A 441 33.49 -18.81 -14.85
N ILE A 442 32.36 -18.80 -15.57
CA ILE A 442 32.29 -18.40 -16.98
C ILE A 442 31.72 -17.00 -17.09
N ILE A 443 32.50 -16.06 -17.65
CA ILE A 443 32.00 -14.74 -18.00
C ILE A 443 30.94 -14.88 -19.09
N PHE A 444 29.73 -14.42 -18.80
CA PHE A 444 28.61 -14.36 -19.72
C PHE A 444 28.28 -12.89 -20.02
N GLY A 445 28.43 -12.49 -21.28
CA GLY A 445 28.42 -11.07 -21.67
C GLY A 445 29.82 -10.45 -21.60
N ASP A 446 29.92 -9.22 -21.07
CA ASP A 446 31.16 -8.43 -21.11
C ASP A 446 32.00 -8.53 -19.81
N PHE A 447 31.35 -8.64 -18.65
CA PHE A 447 32.01 -8.67 -17.33
C PHE A 447 31.10 -9.33 -16.27
N PRO A 448 31.67 -9.86 -15.16
CA PRO A 448 30.92 -10.33 -13.99
C PRO A 448 29.95 -9.26 -13.45
N ARG A 449 28.79 -9.67 -12.95
CA ARG A 449 27.72 -8.76 -12.48
C ARG A 449 27.59 -8.84 -10.97
N ASP A 450 27.34 -7.68 -10.37
CA ASP A 450 27.00 -7.47 -8.96
C ASP A 450 25.63 -6.76 -8.96
N PHE A 451 24.56 -7.55 -9.07
CA PHE A 451 23.17 -7.11 -9.10
C PHE A 451 22.59 -6.91 -7.71
N ASP A 452 23.06 -7.64 -6.69
CA ASP A 452 22.62 -7.43 -5.30
C ASP A 452 23.36 -6.28 -4.59
N ASN A 453 24.40 -5.75 -5.23
CA ASN A 453 25.17 -4.59 -4.80
C ASN A 453 25.84 -4.81 -3.43
N ASP A 454 26.26 -6.05 -3.17
CA ASP A 454 27.04 -6.44 -1.98
C ASP A 454 28.55 -6.16 -2.12
N GLY A 455 29.00 -5.84 -3.35
CA GLY A 455 30.39 -5.54 -3.69
C GLY A 455 31.18 -6.73 -4.25
N ILE A 456 30.55 -7.89 -4.44
CA ILE A 456 31.14 -9.13 -4.94
C ILE A 456 30.46 -9.52 -6.25
N ALA A 457 31.09 -9.17 -7.38
CA ALA A 457 30.56 -9.56 -8.68
C ALA A 457 30.77 -11.05 -8.98
N HIS A 458 29.70 -11.73 -9.43
CA HIS A 458 29.71 -13.14 -9.83
C HIS A 458 29.63 -13.32 -11.35
N TYR A 459 29.93 -14.53 -11.82
CA TYR A 459 29.99 -14.86 -13.23
C TYR A 459 28.63 -15.31 -13.78
N SER A 460 28.48 -16.60 -14.09
CA SER A 460 27.25 -17.17 -14.63
C SER A 460 27.17 -18.66 -14.37
N ASP A 461 25.97 -19.20 -14.50
CA ASP A 461 25.69 -20.65 -14.56
C ASP A 461 25.87 -21.22 -15.98
N GLY A 462 26.43 -20.42 -16.89
CA GLY A 462 26.62 -20.71 -18.31
C GLY A 462 25.52 -20.18 -19.23
N LEU A 463 24.32 -19.85 -18.72
CA LEU A 463 23.23 -19.28 -19.51
C LEU A 463 22.66 -18.00 -18.92
N CYS A 464 22.71 -17.86 -17.61
CA CYS A 464 22.20 -16.74 -16.85
C CYS A 464 23.31 -16.20 -15.95
N PRO A 465 23.49 -14.88 -15.82
CA PRO A 465 24.37 -14.32 -14.79
C PRO A 465 23.96 -14.84 -13.41
N THR A 466 24.94 -15.16 -12.56
CA THR A 466 24.71 -15.85 -11.29
C THR A 466 23.72 -15.14 -10.39
N GLU A 467 23.86 -13.83 -10.25
CA GLU A 467 22.99 -13.01 -9.39
C GLU A 467 21.71 -12.54 -10.10
N SER A 468 21.53 -12.88 -11.38
CA SER A 468 20.36 -12.43 -12.12
C SER A 468 19.01 -12.81 -11.48
N PRO A 469 18.85 -13.90 -10.71
CA PRO A 469 17.60 -14.23 -10.03
C PRO A 469 17.27 -13.30 -8.85
N TYR A 470 18.22 -12.50 -8.36
CA TYR A 470 17.98 -11.56 -7.26
C TYR A 470 16.86 -10.56 -7.60
N ILE A 471 16.21 -10.05 -6.55
CA ILE A 471 15.33 -8.88 -6.55
C ILE A 471 15.52 -8.15 -5.20
N GLU A 472 15.19 -6.87 -5.16
CA GLU A 472 15.55 -5.96 -4.07
C GLU A 472 15.08 -6.47 -2.69
N GLY A 473 16.03 -6.61 -1.76
CA GLY A 473 15.75 -6.96 -0.36
C GLY A 473 15.35 -8.42 -0.11
N LYS A 474 15.43 -9.29 -1.13
CA LYS A 474 15.10 -10.72 -1.00
C LYS A 474 16.37 -11.60 -0.95
N PRO A 475 16.32 -12.77 -0.30
CA PRO A 475 17.47 -13.66 -0.18
C PRO A 475 17.92 -14.24 -1.53
N LEU A 476 19.24 -14.25 -1.74
CA LEU A 476 19.91 -14.92 -2.86
C LEU A 476 20.87 -16.00 -2.32
N TYR A 477 20.71 -17.23 -2.80
CA TYR A 477 21.61 -18.34 -2.52
C TYR A 477 22.48 -18.64 -3.74
N ILE A 478 23.80 -18.42 -3.61
CA ILE A 478 24.77 -18.67 -4.69
C ILE A 478 25.52 -19.98 -4.44
N LEU A 479 25.62 -20.81 -5.49
CA LEU A 479 26.49 -21.98 -5.51
C LEU A 479 27.61 -21.83 -6.52
N GLU A 480 28.83 -21.69 -6.02
CA GLU A 480 30.05 -21.72 -6.84
C GLU A 480 30.54 -23.16 -7.07
N GLY A 481 30.91 -23.47 -8.31
CA GLY A 481 31.40 -24.79 -8.67
C GLY A 481 31.78 -24.92 -10.14
N ALA A 482 31.33 -25.99 -10.79
CA ALA A 482 31.68 -26.29 -12.17
C ALA A 482 30.47 -26.84 -12.95
N ALA A 483 30.55 -26.77 -14.27
CA ALA A 483 29.54 -27.38 -15.13
C ALA A 483 29.66 -28.92 -15.13
N TRP A 484 28.53 -29.59 -15.40
CA TRP A 484 28.48 -31.03 -15.59
C TRP A 484 29.43 -31.50 -16.71
N PRO A 485 30.17 -32.63 -16.54
CA PRO A 485 30.09 -33.60 -15.44
C PRO A 485 31.04 -33.34 -14.26
N LEU A 486 31.76 -32.21 -14.25
CA LEU A 486 32.75 -31.91 -13.21
C LEU A 486 32.13 -31.27 -11.97
N GLY A 487 30.99 -30.60 -12.13
CA GLY A 487 30.15 -30.08 -11.05
C GLY A 487 28.66 -30.13 -11.41
N LYS A 488 27.85 -29.43 -10.64
CA LYS A 488 26.38 -29.40 -10.78
C LYS A 488 25.82 -27.98 -10.68
N GLU A 489 26.67 -26.98 -10.88
CA GLU A 489 26.36 -25.57 -10.68
C GLU A 489 26.01 -24.87 -12.01
N ASP A 490 25.96 -25.61 -13.13
CA ASP A 490 25.44 -25.08 -14.39
C ASP A 490 23.91 -24.98 -14.42
N HIS A 491 23.41 -24.14 -15.33
CA HIS A 491 22.01 -23.70 -15.40
C HIS A 491 20.96 -24.82 -15.26
N ILE A 492 21.18 -25.99 -15.87
CA ILE A 492 20.23 -27.10 -15.79
C ILE A 492 20.51 -27.99 -14.60
N SER A 493 21.79 -28.32 -14.37
CA SER A 493 22.16 -29.23 -13.30
C SER A 493 21.77 -28.71 -11.92
N LEU A 494 21.73 -27.37 -11.76
CA LEU A 494 21.26 -26.69 -10.54
C LEU A 494 19.91 -27.23 -10.07
N ILE A 495 18.90 -27.27 -10.95
CA ILE A 495 17.57 -27.75 -10.57
C ILE A 495 17.44 -29.27 -10.75
N ALA A 496 18.11 -29.87 -11.74
CA ALA A 496 17.89 -31.27 -12.10
C ALA A 496 18.53 -32.26 -11.10
N ILE A 497 19.75 -31.98 -10.64
CA ILE A 497 20.59 -32.97 -9.94
C ILE A 497 21.41 -32.42 -8.77
N ASN A 498 21.31 -31.12 -8.46
CA ASN A 498 22.07 -30.51 -7.37
C ASN A 498 21.35 -30.70 -6.03
N GLU A 499 21.91 -31.57 -5.20
CA GLU A 499 21.34 -31.92 -3.89
C GLU A 499 21.21 -30.71 -2.97
N ARG A 500 22.17 -29.78 -3.00
CA ARG A 500 22.16 -28.59 -2.16
C ARG A 500 21.03 -27.63 -2.53
N VAL A 501 20.73 -27.51 -3.82
CA VAL A 501 19.61 -26.71 -4.32
C VAL A 501 18.28 -27.34 -3.89
N HIS A 502 18.15 -28.67 -4.00
CA HIS A 502 16.93 -29.36 -3.55
C HIS A 502 16.72 -29.24 -2.05
N ASP A 503 17.77 -29.40 -1.25
CA ASP A 503 17.68 -29.28 0.20
C ASP A 503 17.29 -27.85 0.60
N TYR A 504 17.84 -26.83 -0.07
CA TYR A 504 17.45 -25.44 0.12
C TYR A 504 15.98 -25.18 -0.24
N ILE A 505 15.50 -25.71 -1.37
CA ILE A 505 14.09 -25.61 -1.76
C ILE A 505 13.19 -26.23 -0.68
N ILE A 506 13.50 -27.45 -0.25
CA ILE A 506 12.71 -28.19 0.76
C ILE A 506 12.70 -27.49 2.12
N GLU A 507 13.83 -26.89 2.50
CA GLU A 507 13.96 -26.14 3.75
C GLU A 507 13.03 -24.94 3.77
N HIS A 508 12.92 -24.19 2.66
CA HIS A 508 12.14 -22.95 2.63
C HIS A 508 10.62 -23.18 2.49
N LEU A 509 10.21 -24.29 1.89
CA LEU A 509 8.79 -24.70 1.78
C LEU A 509 8.09 -25.08 3.11
N ILE A 510 8.73 -24.88 4.28
CA ILE A 510 8.13 -25.21 5.61
C ILE A 510 8.65 -24.28 6.73
N ASN A 511 9.33 -23.16 6.40
CA ASN A 511 10.22 -22.48 7.37
C ASN A 511 9.75 -21.11 7.87
#